data_AF-A0A2P6TFX8-F1
#
_entry.id   AF-A0A2P6TFX8-F1
#
_cell.length_a   1.000
_cell.length_b   1.000
_cell.length_c   1.000
_cell.angle_alpha   90.00
_cell.angle_beta   90.00
_cell.angle_gamma   90.00
#
_symmetry.space_group_name_H-M   'P 1'
#
loop_
_entity.id
_entity.type
_entity.pdbx_description
1 polymer ?
#
loop_
_entity_poly.entity_id
_entity_poly.type
_entity_poly.pdbx_seq_one_letter_code
_entity_poly.pdbx_strand_id
1 'polypeptide(L)' 'MGVPYVTVNVLEDDLLRNGMKEFSQWPTFPQVYIDGEFFGGADIMIQAYTSGELQETLEAALNG' A
#
# COMPACT_ATOMS: atom_id res chain seq x y z
N MET A 1 1.79 -10.03 -13.52
CA MET A 1 1.95 -10.46 -12.12
C MET A 1 0.58 -10.55 -11.49
N GLY A 2 0.22 -11.70 -10.96
CA GLY A 2 -1.04 -11.93 -10.23
C GLY A 2 -0.72 -12.20 -8.77
N VAL A 3 -0.26 -11.18 -8.05
CA VAL A 3 0.04 -11.27 -6.62
C VAL A 3 -1.29 -11.15 -5.85
N PRO A 4 -1.56 -12.00 -4.84
CA PRO A 4 -2.73 -11.83 -3.99
C PRO A 4 -2.70 -10.46 -3.31
N TYR A 5 -3.83 -9.74 -3.35
CA TYR A 5 -3.99 -8.48 -2.64
C TYR A 5 -5.40 -8.41 -2.04
N VAL A 6 -5.54 -7.54 -1.05
CA VAL A 6 -6.81 -7.21 -0.43
C VAL A 6 -7.07 -5.72 -0.56
N THR A 7 -8.32 -5.35 -0.74
CA THR A 7 -8.76 -3.94 -0.77
C THR A 7 -9.64 -3.68 0.43
N VAL A 8 -9.40 -2.54 1.08
CA VAL A 8 -10.16 -2.11 2.26
C VAL A 8 -10.89 -0.81 1.91
N ASN A 9 -12.22 -0.81 2.03
CA ASN A 9 -13.01 0.40 1.78
C ASN A 9 -13.04 1.29 3.03
N VAL A 10 -12.11 2.24 3.10
CA VAL A 10 -12.03 3.21 4.20
C VAL A 10 -13.14 4.26 4.18
N LEU A 11 -14.00 4.32 3.14
CA LEU A 11 -15.09 5.30 3.08
C LEU A 11 -16.32 4.86 3.89
N GLU A 12 -16.40 3.58 4.26
CA GLU A 12 -17.51 3.03 5.05
C GLU A 12 -17.27 3.10 6.56
N ASP A 13 -16.04 3.37 6.99
CA ASP A 13 -15.64 3.42 8.40
C ASP A 13 -14.69 4.60 8.67
N ASP A 14 -15.21 5.63 9.32
CA ASP A 14 -14.44 6.82 9.68
C ASP A 14 -13.35 6.57 10.73
N LEU A 15 -13.53 5.58 11.62
CA LEU A 15 -12.51 5.21 12.61
C LEU A 15 -11.33 4.56 11.89
N LEU A 16 -11.61 3.62 10.99
CA LEU A 16 -10.60 3.00 10.15
C LEU A 16 -9.89 4.06 9.28
N ARG A 17 -10.64 4.95 8.65
CA ARG A 17 -10.10 6.02 7.81
C ARG A 17 -9.13 6.92 8.56
N ASN A 18 -9.48 7.34 9.77
CA ASN A 18 -8.63 8.22 10.57
C ASN A 18 -7.45 7.46 11.18
N GLY A 19 -7.67 6.24 11.69
CA GLY A 19 -6.61 5.40 12.23
C GLY A 19 -5.54 5.05 11.19
N MET A 20 -5.93 4.79 9.94
CA MET A 20 -5.00 4.55 8.82
C MET A 20 -4.10 5.76 8.54
N LYS A 21 -4.67 6.97 8.51
CA LYS A 21 -3.90 8.21 8.30
C LYS A 21 -2.88 8.47 9.42
N GLU A 22 -3.27 8.21 10.65
CA GLU A 22 -2.38 8.36 11.81
C GLU A 22 -1.27 7.30 11.79
N PHE A 23 -1.62 6.04 11.51
CA PHE A 23 -0.68 4.93 11.44
C PHE A 23 0.37 5.12 10.35
N SER A 24 -0.04 5.49 9.14
CA SER A 24 0.88 5.73 8.01
C SER A 24 1.58 7.07 8.07
N GLN A 25 1.16 7.97 8.97
CA GLN A 25 1.52 9.39 8.95
C GLN A 25 1.28 10.03 7.56
N TRP A 26 0.26 9.57 6.83
CA TRP A 26 -0.02 9.97 5.46
C TRP A 26 -1.47 10.47 5.30
N PRO A 27 -1.70 11.68 4.77
CA PRO A 27 -3.01 12.32 4.86
C PRO A 27 -4.02 11.85 3.79
N THR A 28 -3.55 11.23 2.70
CA THR A 28 -4.38 10.96 1.51
C THR A 28 -4.58 9.46 1.24
N PHE A 29 -5.58 9.16 0.41
CA PHE A 29 -5.88 7.82 -0.10
C PHE A 29 -5.84 7.84 -1.64
N PRO A 30 -5.58 6.70 -2.29
CA PRO A 30 -5.36 5.35 -1.72
C PRO A 30 -3.98 5.21 -1.03
N GLN A 31 -3.91 4.33 -0.04
CA GLN A 31 -2.68 3.96 0.66
C GLN A 31 -2.35 2.50 0.36
N VAL A 32 -1.11 2.23 -0.01
CA VAL A 32 -0.60 0.91 -0.36
C VAL A 32 0.29 0.41 0.77
N TYR A 33 0.10 -0.84 1.16
CA TYR A 33 0.89 -1.52 2.16
C TYR A 33 1.45 -2.81 1.58
N ILE A 34 2.70 -3.11 1.89
CA ILE A 34 3.39 -4.35 1.50
C ILE A 34 4.00 -4.92 2.78
N ASP A 35 3.74 -6.20 3.05
CA ASP A 35 4.17 -6.89 4.27
C ASP A 35 3.78 -6.17 5.58
N GLY A 36 2.61 -5.53 5.59
CA GLY A 36 2.11 -4.77 6.74
C GLY A 36 2.76 -3.38 6.92
N GLU A 37 3.76 -3.03 6.12
CA GLU A 37 4.41 -1.73 6.14
C GLU A 37 3.82 -0.77 5.10
N PHE A 38 3.75 0.52 5.45
CA PHE A 38 3.26 1.54 4.53
C PHE A 38 4.25 1.76 3.38
N PHE A 39 3.81 1.47 2.16
CA PHE A 39 4.61 1.62 0.96
C PHE A 39 4.47 3.03 0.34
N GLY A 40 3.25 3.56 0.29
CA GLY A 40 3.00 4.87 -0.30
C GLY A 40 1.61 5.07 -0.88
N GLY A 41 1.43 6.17 -1.60
CA GLY A 41 0.21 6.46 -2.38
C GLY A 41 0.21 5.82 -3.78
N ALA A 42 -0.85 6.08 -4.55
CA ALA A 42 -0.97 5.58 -5.93
C ALA A 42 0.20 6.00 -6.83
N ASP A 43 0.61 7.26 -6.77
CA ASP A 43 1.67 7.79 -7.63
C ASP A 43 3.02 7.12 -7.36
N ILE A 44 3.34 6.86 -6.09
CA ILE A 44 4.57 6.16 -5.66
C ILE A 44 4.53 4.71 -6.17
N MET A 45 3.41 4.02 -6.02
CA MET A 45 3.25 2.66 -6.53
C MET A 45 3.42 2.57 -8.04
N ILE A 46 2.85 3.52 -8.79
CA ILE A 46 2.99 3.56 -10.25
C ILE A 46 4.45 3.84 -10.66
N GLN A 47 5.13 4.73 -9.95
CA GLN A 47 6.55 5.01 -10.19
C GLN A 47 7.42 3.79 -9.90
N ALA A 48 7.22 3.12 -8.76
CA ALA A 48 7.92 1.91 -8.39
C ALA A 48 7.65 0.74 -9.36
N TYR A 49 6.43 0.64 -9.88
CA TYR A 49 6.11 -0.33 -10.93
C TYR A 49 6.87 -0.04 -12.23
N THR A 50 7.01 1.23 -12.58
CA THR A 50 7.70 1.68 -13.79
C THR A 50 9.22 1.51 -13.67
N SER A 51 9.78 1.71 -12.47
CA SER A 51 11.21 1.52 -12.19
C SER A 51 11.62 0.06 -12.04
N GLY A 52 10.67 -0.84 -11.75
CA GLY A 52 10.95 -2.25 -11.43
C GLY A 52 11.09 -2.53 -9.92
N GLU A 53 11.15 -1.48 -9.10
CA GLU A 53 11.31 -1.57 -7.64
C GLU A 53 10.12 -2.26 -6.97
N LEU A 54 8.91 -2.08 -7.49
CA LEU A 54 7.72 -2.72 -6.94
C LEU A 54 7.81 -4.25 -7.08
N GLN A 55 8.35 -4.74 -8.20
CA GLN A 55 8.55 -6.15 -8.48
C GLN A 55 9.53 -6.76 -7.49
N GLU A 56 10.68 -6.11 -7.30
CA GLU A 56 11.71 -6.53 -6.34
C GLU A 56 11.16 -6.55 -4.90
N THR A 57 10.40 -5.52 -4.53
CA THR A 57 9.79 -5.41 -3.19
C THR A 57 8.77 -6.52 -2.94
N LEU A 58 7.91 -6.82 -3.92
CA LEU A 58 6.91 -7.89 -3.83
C LEU A 58 7.56 -9.28 -3.80
N GLU A 59 8.61 -9.50 -4.59
CA GLU A 59 9.37 -10.75 -4.56
C GLU A 59 10.03 -10.97 -3.21
N ALA A 60 10.63 -9.92 -2.62
CA ALA A 60 11.20 -10.02 -1.27
C ALA A 60 10.14 -10.38 -0.22
N ALA A 61 8.98 -9.73 -0.26
CA ALA A 61 7.88 -9.96 0.69
C ALA A 61 7.26 -11.37 0.58
N LEU A 62 7.21 -11.95 -0.63
CA LEU A 62 6.61 -13.27 -0.87
C LEU A 62 7.56 -14.44 -0.58
N ASN A 63 8.88 -14.19 -0.58
CA ASN A 63 9.91 -15.21 -0.36
C ASN A 63 10.44 -15.23 1.09
N GLY A 64 9.88 -14.39 1.97
CA GLY A 64 10.20 -14.33 3.41
C GLY A 64 9.52 -15.40 4.25
#